data_AF-A0A537A772-F1
#
_entry.id   AF-A0A537A772-F1
#
_cell.length_a   1.000
_cell.length_b   1.000
_cell.length_c   1.000
_cell.angle_alpha   90.00
_cell.angle_beta   90.00
_cell.angle_gamma   90.00
#
_symmetry.space_group_name_H-M   'P 1'
#
loop_
_entity.id
_entity.type
_entity.pdbx_description
1 polymer ?
#
loop_
_entity_poly.entity_id
_entity_poly.type
_entity_poly.pdbx_seq_one_letter_code
_entity_poly.pdbx_strand_id
1 'polypeptide(L)'
;MIFQAAHVSRAQLLADWIDPSVLDENDPDKRDPELDLYDPRDPNKPPYSQQFLTTFRNAQLARVRRRTAWVKETLAMLKKKGGNELERGFVTYRTMAEPRFLDPSIDPNDRQPGASFIGPPETANTGPVGIARFSTLRAWLSQWSIDDTHAHGERCAGQITVPLLAIENTADDAVPAPHTRKIFDAARSKDKTYEAIKGATHYYAGQPELLQKAVDLCTGWMRQRKLLD
;
A
#
# COMPACT_ATOMS: atom_id res chain seq x y z
N MET A 1 15.77 0.17 -16.03
CA MET A 1 14.93 0.39 -14.84
C MET A 1 14.76 -0.93 -14.13
N ILE A 2 14.89 -0.96 -12.81
CA ILE A 2 14.56 -2.12 -11.97
C ILE A 2 13.36 -1.74 -11.11
N PHE A 3 12.30 -2.54 -11.16
CA PHE A 3 11.10 -2.42 -10.34
C PHE A 3 11.02 -3.67 -9.47
N GLN A 4 11.29 -3.55 -8.18
CA GLN A 4 11.37 -4.70 -7.28
C GLN A 4 10.44 -4.49 -6.10
N ALA A 5 9.58 -5.48 -5.83
CA ALA A 5 8.73 -5.54 -4.63
C ALA A 5 8.13 -4.16 -4.29
N ALA A 6 7.50 -3.50 -5.27
CA ALA A 6 7.00 -2.15 -5.12
C ALA A 6 5.50 -2.08 -5.40
N HIS A 7 4.79 -1.25 -4.64
CA HIS A 7 3.35 -1.06 -4.81
C HIS A 7 3.03 -0.26 -6.06
N VAL A 8 1.87 -0.51 -6.67
CA VAL A 8 1.39 0.30 -7.81
C VAL A 8 1.07 1.73 -7.41
N SER A 9 0.64 1.99 -6.17
CA SER A 9 0.33 3.34 -5.70
C SER A 9 0.21 3.37 -4.19
N ARG A 10 0.73 4.42 -3.57
CA ARG A 10 0.49 4.71 -2.14
C ARG A 10 -0.98 5.01 -1.85
N ALA A 11 -1.69 5.66 -2.78
CA ALA A 11 -3.11 5.96 -2.60
C ALA A 11 -3.97 4.70 -2.71
N GLN A 12 -3.66 3.81 -3.66
CA GLN A 12 -4.33 2.51 -3.74
C GLN A 12 -4.04 1.67 -2.48
N LEU A 13 -2.78 1.65 -2.03
CA LEU A 13 -2.41 0.93 -0.82
C LEU A 13 -3.19 1.44 0.40
N LEU A 14 -3.30 2.75 0.58
CA LEU A 14 -4.11 3.31 1.67
C LEU A 14 -5.60 3.00 1.52
N ALA A 15 -6.14 3.07 0.31
CA ALA A 15 -7.54 2.70 0.05
C ALA A 15 -7.83 1.23 0.37
N ASP A 16 -6.83 0.36 0.25
CA ASP A 16 -6.92 -1.04 0.63
C ASP A 16 -6.67 -1.28 2.13
N TRP A 17 -5.98 -0.39 2.83
CA TRP A 17 -5.44 -0.67 4.18
C TRP A 17 -6.00 0.21 5.28
N ILE A 18 -6.63 1.34 4.96
CA ILE A 18 -7.18 2.21 5.99
C ILE A 18 -8.26 1.44 6.77
N ASP A 19 -8.26 1.55 8.10
CA ASP A 19 -9.26 0.87 8.92
C ASP A 19 -10.62 1.54 8.76
N PRO A 20 -11.61 0.89 8.14
CA PRO A 20 -12.87 1.54 7.87
C PRO A 20 -13.74 1.71 9.12
N SER A 21 -13.40 1.04 10.23
CA SER A 21 -14.20 1.06 11.46
C SER A 21 -14.27 2.43 12.14
N VAL A 22 -13.28 3.32 11.94
CA VAL A 22 -13.23 4.62 12.62
C VAL A 22 -14.41 5.51 12.21
N LEU A 23 -15.26 5.81 13.19
CA LEU A 23 -16.46 6.65 13.02
C LEU A 23 -16.18 8.14 13.25
N ASP A 24 -15.21 8.45 14.10
CA ASP A 24 -14.78 9.82 14.42
C ASP A 24 -13.26 9.96 14.26
N GLU A 25 -12.82 10.82 13.35
CA GLU A 25 -11.39 11.01 13.09
C GLU A 25 -10.64 11.75 14.22
N ASN A 26 -11.36 12.35 15.17
CA ASN A 26 -10.78 12.96 16.38
C ASN A 26 -10.80 12.01 17.59
N ASP A 27 -11.47 10.87 17.47
CA ASP A 27 -11.63 9.88 18.53
C ASP A 27 -11.53 8.45 17.93
N PRO A 28 -10.29 7.94 17.73
CA PRO A 28 -10.06 6.69 17.01
C PRO A 28 -10.54 5.44 17.75
N ASP A 29 -11.02 5.58 19.00
CA ASP A 29 -11.61 4.48 19.78
C ASP A 29 -13.09 4.29 19.45
N LYS A 30 -13.77 5.32 18.91
CA LYS A 30 -15.13 5.21 18.38
C LYS A 30 -15.11 4.47 17.04
N ARG A 31 -15.40 3.18 17.12
CA ARG A 31 -15.32 2.25 16.00
C ARG A 31 -16.64 1.51 15.78
N ASP A 32 -16.91 1.17 14.53
CA ASP A 32 -17.91 0.19 14.12
C ASP A 32 -17.34 -1.23 14.30
N PRO A 33 -17.85 -2.03 15.25
CA PRO A 33 -17.34 -3.38 15.49
C PRO A 33 -17.53 -4.33 14.29
N GLU A 34 -18.50 -4.09 13.39
CA GLU A 34 -18.70 -4.95 12.21
C GLU A 34 -17.67 -4.72 11.11
N LEU A 35 -16.90 -3.64 11.20
CA LEU A 35 -15.86 -3.25 10.24
C LEU A 35 -14.46 -3.24 10.86
N ASP A 36 -14.32 -3.75 12.09
CA ASP A 36 -13.04 -3.79 12.79
C ASP A 36 -12.48 -5.21 12.82
N LEU A 37 -11.59 -5.51 11.86
CA LEU A 37 -10.97 -6.82 11.69
C LEU A 37 -10.29 -7.35 12.96
N TYR A 38 -9.92 -6.46 13.88
CA TYR A 38 -9.18 -6.79 15.10
C TYR A 38 -10.06 -6.80 16.35
N ASP A 39 -11.34 -6.40 16.26
CA ASP A 39 -12.24 -6.47 17.40
C ASP A 39 -12.70 -7.93 17.62
N PRO A 40 -12.58 -8.47 18.83
CA PRO A 40 -13.07 -9.82 19.13
C PRO A 40 -14.59 -9.97 18.92
N ARG A 41 -15.34 -8.85 18.93
CA ARG A 41 -16.79 -8.83 18.70
C ARG A 41 -17.17 -8.76 17.22
N ASP A 42 -16.23 -8.53 16.31
CA ASP A 42 -16.51 -8.51 14.87
C ASP A 42 -17.06 -9.88 14.45
N PRO A 43 -18.32 -9.96 13.96
CA PRO A 43 -18.93 -11.20 13.52
C PRO A 43 -18.27 -11.77 12.25
N ASN A 44 -17.51 -10.96 11.51
CA ASN A 44 -16.81 -11.37 10.30
C ASN A 44 -15.43 -11.89 10.66
N LYS A 45 -15.16 -13.17 10.39
CA LYS A 45 -13.86 -13.81 10.64
C LYS A 45 -13.34 -14.46 9.36
N PRO A 46 -12.01 -14.61 9.19
CA PRO A 46 -11.44 -15.31 8.05
C PRO A 46 -11.83 -16.81 8.08
N PRO A 47 -12.06 -17.46 6.92
CA PRO A 47 -12.04 -16.87 5.58
C PRO A 47 -13.25 -15.95 5.35
N TYR A 48 -13.00 -14.76 4.81
CA TYR A 48 -14.01 -13.72 4.67
C TYR A 48 -14.94 -13.99 3.48
N SER A 49 -16.23 -13.72 3.67
CA SER A 49 -17.19 -13.81 2.56
C SER A 49 -16.97 -12.69 1.54
N GLN A 50 -17.28 -12.96 0.27
CA GLN A 50 -17.20 -11.94 -0.79
C GLN A 50 -18.10 -10.73 -0.52
N GLN A 51 -19.25 -10.95 0.14
CA GLN A 51 -20.15 -9.88 0.55
C GLN A 51 -19.47 -8.97 1.57
N PHE A 52 -18.87 -9.53 2.62
CA PHE A 52 -18.13 -8.76 3.62
C PHE A 52 -16.98 -7.99 2.98
N LEU A 53 -16.15 -8.65 2.16
CA LEU A 53 -15.03 -8.00 1.48
C LEU A 53 -15.49 -6.81 0.63
N THR A 54 -16.62 -6.93 -0.06
CA THR A 54 -17.18 -5.82 -0.85
C THR A 54 -17.59 -4.65 0.04
N THR A 55 -18.32 -4.92 1.13
CA THR A 55 -18.72 -3.89 2.12
C THR A 55 -17.49 -3.22 2.73
N PHE A 56 -16.51 -4.02 3.17
CA PHE A 56 -15.29 -3.54 3.80
C PHE A 56 -14.50 -2.61 2.86
N ARG A 57 -14.20 -3.05 1.64
CA ARG A 57 -13.46 -2.25 0.64
C ARG A 57 -14.16 -0.94 0.31
N ASN A 58 -15.49 -0.96 0.18
CA ASN A 58 -16.27 0.26 -0.04
C ASN A 58 -16.17 1.23 1.15
N ALA A 59 -16.22 0.72 2.38
CA ALA A 59 -16.06 1.53 3.58
C ALA A 59 -14.65 2.12 3.70
N GLN A 60 -13.61 1.37 3.33
CA GLN A 60 -12.22 1.88 3.31
C GLN A 60 -12.08 3.07 2.35
N LEU A 61 -12.55 2.88 1.10
CA LEU A 61 -12.54 3.93 0.09
C LEU A 61 -13.36 5.15 0.54
N ALA A 62 -14.52 4.94 1.15
CA ALA A 62 -15.35 6.01 1.69
C ALA A 62 -14.60 6.80 2.77
N ARG A 63 -13.86 6.13 3.67
CA ARG A 63 -13.06 6.80 4.70
C ARG A 63 -11.93 7.64 4.08
N VAL A 64 -11.17 7.11 3.12
CA VAL A 64 -10.15 7.89 2.39
C VAL A 64 -10.76 9.15 1.78
N ARG A 65 -11.91 9.02 1.12
CA ARG A 65 -12.61 10.16 0.49
C ARG A 65 -13.09 11.21 1.49
N ARG A 66 -13.62 10.81 2.66
CA ARG A 66 -13.98 11.74 3.75
C ARG A 66 -12.76 12.53 4.23
N ARG A 67 -11.62 11.87 4.42
CA ARG A 67 -10.36 12.53 4.80
C ARG A 67 -9.88 13.51 3.73
N THR A 68 -9.92 13.10 2.47
CA THR A 68 -9.59 13.97 1.33
C THR A 68 -10.49 15.20 1.26
N ALA A 69 -11.80 15.05 1.48
CA ALA A 69 -12.74 16.17 1.49
C ALA A 69 -12.38 17.19 2.59
N TRP A 70 -12.16 16.73 3.82
CA TRP A 70 -11.71 17.57 4.93
C TRP A 70 -10.39 18.29 4.63
N VAL A 71 -9.43 17.60 3.99
CA VAL A 71 -8.16 18.21 3.55
C VAL A 71 -8.39 19.36 2.57
N LYS A 72 -9.24 19.15 1.55
CA LYS A 72 -9.58 20.16 0.55
C LYS A 72 -10.31 21.36 1.17
N GLU A 73 -11.26 21.10 2.05
CA GLU A 73 -11.99 22.13 2.80
C GLU A 73 -11.05 22.98 3.65
N THR A 74 -10.11 22.34 4.36
CA THR A 74 -9.11 23.03 5.18
C THR A 74 -8.20 23.91 4.33
N LEU A 75 -7.71 23.40 3.19
CA LEU A 75 -6.92 24.20 2.25
C LEU A 75 -7.71 25.41 1.71
N ALA A 76 -8.98 25.22 1.36
CA ALA A 76 -9.85 26.29 0.88
C ALA A 76 -10.10 27.35 1.96
N MET A 77 -10.31 26.92 3.21
CA MET A 77 -10.46 27.80 4.37
C MET A 77 -9.21 28.65 4.59
N LEU A 78 -8.02 28.04 4.60
CA LEU A 78 -6.75 28.75 4.75
C LEU A 78 -6.54 29.78 3.65
N LYS A 79 -6.81 29.40 2.40
CA LYS A 79 -6.73 30.31 1.24
C LYS A 79 -7.69 31.50 1.39
N LYS A 80 -8.94 31.26 1.82
CA LYS A 80 -9.94 32.31 2.01
C LYS A 80 -9.56 33.30 3.13
N LYS A 81 -8.90 32.82 4.18
CA LYS A 81 -8.40 33.67 5.28
C LYS A 81 -7.35 34.68 4.82
N GLY A 82 -6.62 34.39 3.73
CA GLY A 82 -5.68 35.33 3.10
C GLY A 82 -4.45 35.67 3.94
N GLY A 83 -4.12 34.85 4.95
CA GLY A 83 -2.95 35.04 5.82
C GLY A 83 -1.72 34.23 5.38
N ASN A 84 -0.66 34.28 6.18
CA ASN A 84 0.60 33.55 5.93
C ASN A 84 0.54 32.05 6.31
N GLU A 85 -0.54 31.59 6.94
CA GLU A 85 -0.77 30.17 7.25
C GLU A 85 -1.32 29.46 6.01
N LEU A 86 -0.45 28.74 5.29
CA LEU A 86 -0.79 28.12 4.00
C LEU A 86 -0.94 26.59 4.05
N GLU A 87 -0.62 25.96 5.17
CA GLU A 87 -0.48 24.50 5.31
C GLU A 87 -0.73 24.05 6.76
N ARG A 88 -1.16 22.80 6.94
CA ARG A 88 -1.26 22.14 8.26
C ARG A 88 -0.79 20.70 8.19
N GLY A 89 -0.19 20.24 9.29
CA GLY A 89 0.02 18.82 9.55
C GLY A 89 -1.20 18.21 10.23
N PHE A 90 -1.44 16.91 10.01
CA PHE A 90 -2.49 16.17 10.70
C PHE A 90 -2.12 14.69 10.83
N VAL A 91 -2.76 14.02 11.78
CA VAL A 91 -2.61 12.58 12.03
C VAL A 91 -3.84 11.83 11.50
N THR A 92 -3.63 10.67 10.90
CA THR A 92 -4.69 9.72 10.54
C THR A 92 -4.45 8.42 11.29
N TYR A 93 -5.36 8.08 12.19
CA TYR A 93 -5.26 6.87 13.01
C TYR A 93 -5.76 5.64 12.26
N ARG A 94 -5.28 4.45 12.66
CA ARG A 94 -5.77 3.15 12.20
C ARG A 94 -5.70 3.01 10.67
N THR A 95 -4.50 2.71 10.17
CA THR A 95 -4.19 2.70 8.73
C THR A 95 -3.62 1.37 8.22
N MET A 96 -3.74 0.30 9.02
CA MET A 96 -3.21 -1.03 8.70
C MET A 96 -4.25 -2.12 8.98
N ALA A 97 -5.44 -2.03 8.39
CA ALA A 97 -6.49 -3.04 8.43
C ALA A 97 -6.73 -3.60 7.02
N GLU A 98 -6.02 -4.67 6.70
CA GLU A 98 -6.05 -5.29 5.37
C GLU A 98 -6.44 -6.77 5.50
N PRO A 99 -7.60 -7.20 4.94
CA PRO A 99 -8.06 -8.59 5.03
C PRO A 99 -7.04 -9.64 4.57
N ARG A 100 -6.20 -9.34 3.56
CA ARG A 100 -5.14 -10.23 3.07
C ARG A 100 -4.12 -10.62 4.14
N PHE A 101 -3.91 -9.80 5.17
CA PHE A 101 -3.03 -10.15 6.28
C PHE A 101 -3.61 -11.25 7.15
N LEU A 102 -4.94 -11.40 7.21
CA LEU A 102 -5.61 -12.36 8.09
C LEU A 102 -6.15 -13.58 7.33
N ASP A 103 -6.49 -13.40 6.06
CA ASP A 103 -7.04 -14.42 5.19
C ASP A 103 -6.08 -14.74 4.03
N PRO A 104 -5.38 -15.89 4.06
CA PRO A 104 -4.46 -16.29 3.00
C PRO A 104 -5.16 -16.70 1.70
N SER A 105 -6.49 -16.89 1.70
CA SER A 105 -7.23 -17.23 0.49
C SER A 105 -7.41 -16.04 -0.47
N ILE A 106 -7.29 -14.81 0.03
CA ILE A 106 -7.39 -13.58 -0.77
C ILE A 106 -6.02 -13.30 -1.42
N ASP A 107 -5.94 -13.20 -2.74
CA ASP A 107 -4.65 -13.00 -3.46
C ASP A 107 -3.55 -13.98 -2.96
N PRO A 108 -3.74 -15.30 -3.06
CA PRO A 108 -2.85 -16.28 -2.42
C PRO A 108 -1.40 -16.15 -2.88
N ASN A 109 -0.47 -16.11 -1.93
CA ASN A 109 0.98 -16.08 -2.13
C ASN A 109 1.69 -16.79 -0.95
N ASP A 110 3.02 -16.75 -0.87
CA ASP A 110 3.79 -17.43 0.19
C ASP A 110 3.86 -16.63 1.51
N ARG A 111 3.06 -15.56 1.68
CA ARG A 111 3.09 -14.72 2.89
C ARG A 111 2.63 -15.51 4.11
N GLN A 112 3.18 -15.16 5.27
CA GLN A 112 2.72 -15.73 6.55
C GLN A 112 1.39 -15.05 6.97
N PRO A 113 0.30 -15.81 7.21
CA PRO A 113 -0.92 -15.24 7.77
C PRO A 113 -0.67 -14.63 9.16
N GLY A 114 -1.35 -13.53 9.47
CA GLY A 114 -1.21 -12.79 10.72
C GLY A 114 0.03 -11.91 10.80
N ALA A 115 0.76 -11.70 9.69
CA ALA A 115 1.94 -10.86 9.63
C ALA A 115 1.79 -9.71 8.64
N SER A 116 2.50 -8.61 8.92
CA SER A 116 2.78 -7.52 7.98
C SER A 116 4.25 -7.15 8.07
N PHE A 117 4.76 -6.43 7.07
CA PHE A 117 6.15 -5.98 7.03
C PHE A 117 6.59 -5.05 8.19
N ILE A 118 5.65 -4.59 9.01
CA ILE A 118 5.90 -3.76 10.21
C ILE A 118 5.51 -4.48 11.51
N GLY A 119 5.28 -5.79 11.47
CA GLY A 119 4.91 -6.63 12.61
C GLY A 119 3.44 -7.08 12.61
N PRO A 120 2.90 -7.48 13.77
CA PRO A 120 1.51 -7.92 13.89
C PRO A 120 0.52 -6.85 13.37
N PRO A 121 -0.39 -7.17 12.45
CA PRO A 121 -1.27 -6.18 11.81
C PRO A 121 -2.12 -5.37 12.79
N GLU A 122 -2.65 -6.00 13.85
CA GLU A 122 -3.41 -5.31 14.90
C GLU A 122 -2.57 -4.22 15.59
N THR A 123 -1.34 -4.56 15.98
CA THR A 123 -0.41 -3.61 16.61
C THR A 123 0.01 -2.51 15.64
N ALA A 124 0.29 -2.86 14.37
CA ALA A 124 0.67 -1.89 13.35
C ALA A 124 -0.47 -0.90 13.05
N ASN A 125 -1.73 -1.35 13.13
CA ASN A 125 -2.90 -0.53 12.89
C ASN A 125 -3.03 0.61 13.89
N THR A 126 -2.85 0.34 15.18
CA THR A 126 -2.91 1.37 16.22
C THR A 126 -1.59 2.14 16.36
N GLY A 127 -0.47 1.51 15.99
CA GLY A 127 0.88 2.05 16.15
C GLY A 127 1.22 3.32 15.36
N PRO A 128 2.34 3.99 15.71
CA PRO A 128 2.76 5.25 15.10
C PRO A 128 3.38 5.09 13.71
N VAL A 129 3.64 3.86 13.27
CA VAL A 129 4.39 3.55 12.04
C VAL A 129 3.51 3.21 10.83
N GLY A 130 2.17 3.24 10.99
CA GLY A 130 1.25 2.95 9.90
C GLY A 130 1.39 3.91 8.72
N ILE A 131 0.99 3.47 7.53
CA ILE A 131 1.03 4.32 6.33
C ILE A 131 0.12 5.54 6.49
N ALA A 132 0.47 6.66 5.86
CA ALA A 132 -0.25 7.93 5.97
C ALA A 132 -0.48 8.47 7.40
N ARG A 133 0.17 7.89 8.42
CA ARG A 133 -0.07 8.23 9.84
C ARG A 133 0.06 9.72 10.11
N PHE A 134 1.08 10.35 9.54
CA PHE A 134 1.24 11.79 9.53
C PHE A 134 1.29 12.30 8.09
N SER A 135 0.64 13.42 7.82
CA SER A 135 0.70 14.10 6.52
C SER A 135 0.48 15.60 6.67
N THR A 136 1.01 16.38 5.72
CA THR A 136 0.48 17.73 5.48
C THR A 136 -0.72 17.65 4.53
N LEU A 137 -1.53 18.70 4.43
CA LEU A 137 -2.72 18.72 3.56
C LEU A 137 -2.33 18.44 2.11
N ARG A 138 -1.29 19.09 1.57
CA ARG A 138 -0.86 18.84 0.19
C ARG A 138 -0.15 17.50 0.00
N ALA A 139 0.60 17.03 0.99
CA ALA A 139 1.21 15.70 0.93
C ALA A 139 0.13 14.60 0.84
N TRP A 140 -0.99 14.77 1.55
CA TRP A 140 -2.15 13.88 1.45
C TRP A 140 -2.71 13.82 0.04
N LEU A 141 -3.00 14.97 -0.58
CA LEU A 141 -3.51 15.00 -1.96
C LEU A 141 -2.52 14.37 -2.96
N SER A 142 -1.22 14.59 -2.75
CA SER A 142 -0.18 14.04 -3.63
C SER A 142 -0.02 12.53 -3.50
N GLN A 143 -0.06 11.96 -2.29
CA GLN A 143 0.38 10.58 -2.03
C GLN A 143 -0.75 9.61 -1.67
N TRP A 144 -1.81 10.10 -1.04
CA TRP A 144 -2.78 9.27 -0.32
C TRP A 144 -4.21 9.39 -0.86
N SER A 145 -4.56 10.52 -1.49
CA SER A 145 -5.86 10.68 -2.12
C SER A 145 -5.93 9.91 -3.44
N ILE A 146 -6.78 8.89 -3.48
CA ILE A 146 -6.96 8.06 -4.67
C ILE A 146 -7.52 8.84 -5.87
N ASP A 147 -8.32 9.88 -5.61
CA ASP A 147 -8.96 10.69 -6.66
C ASP A 147 -8.07 11.85 -7.13
N ASP A 148 -6.98 12.18 -6.41
CA ASP A 148 -6.11 13.34 -6.73
C ASP A 148 -4.66 12.97 -7.05
N THR A 149 -4.18 11.80 -6.62
CA THR A 149 -2.78 11.44 -6.78
C THR A 149 -2.41 11.32 -8.26
N HIS A 150 -1.22 11.80 -8.60
CA HIS A 150 -0.60 11.53 -9.90
C HIS A 150 0.28 10.25 -9.85
N ALA A 151 0.49 9.68 -8.66
CA ALA A 151 1.32 8.49 -8.45
C ALA A 151 0.51 7.21 -8.73
N HIS A 152 0.16 7.00 -10.01
CA HIS A 152 -0.56 5.81 -10.47
C HIS A 152 0.37 4.90 -11.29
N GLY A 153 0.87 3.85 -10.65
CA GLY A 153 1.92 2.97 -11.17
C GLY A 153 1.64 2.41 -12.55
N GLU A 154 0.45 1.85 -12.81
CA GLU A 154 0.13 1.28 -14.14
C GLU A 154 0.13 2.33 -15.25
N ARG A 155 -0.48 3.51 -15.01
CA ARG A 155 -0.46 4.64 -15.95
C ARG A 155 0.96 5.14 -16.22
N CYS A 156 1.77 5.28 -15.16
CA CYS A 156 3.17 5.69 -15.27
C CYS A 156 4.02 4.63 -15.97
N ALA A 157 3.77 3.35 -15.70
CA ALA A 157 4.48 2.23 -16.31
C ALA A 157 4.33 2.22 -17.83
N GLY A 158 3.17 2.65 -18.35
CA GLY A 158 2.94 2.84 -19.78
C GLY A 158 3.92 3.79 -20.48
N GLN A 159 4.70 4.58 -19.75
CA GLN A 159 5.75 5.44 -20.32
C GLN A 159 7.15 4.81 -20.29
N ILE A 160 7.31 3.66 -19.62
CA ILE A 160 8.60 2.95 -19.55
C ILE A 160 8.86 2.29 -20.90
N THR A 161 9.84 2.83 -21.64
CA THR A 161 10.31 2.29 -22.94
C THR A 161 11.74 1.75 -22.87
N VAL A 162 12.49 2.10 -21.83
CA VAL A 162 13.84 1.61 -21.54
C VAL A 162 13.80 0.16 -21.02
N PRO A 163 14.91 -0.60 -21.08
CA PRO A 163 15.00 -1.93 -20.51
C PRO A 163 14.45 -2.01 -19.07
N LEU A 164 13.61 -3.01 -18.79
CA LEU A 164 12.91 -3.18 -17.51
C LEU A 164 13.17 -4.56 -16.92
N LEU A 165 13.60 -4.60 -15.66
CA LEU A 165 13.55 -5.79 -14.82
C LEU A 165 12.46 -5.59 -13.77
N ALA A 166 11.44 -6.46 -13.76
CA ALA A 166 10.40 -6.49 -12.74
C ALA A 166 10.62 -7.71 -11.83
N ILE A 167 10.75 -7.50 -10.52
CA ILE A 167 11.06 -8.53 -9.53
C ILE A 167 9.93 -8.61 -8.50
N GLU A 168 9.34 -9.79 -8.38
CA GLU A 168 8.36 -10.14 -7.36
C GLU A 168 9.05 -10.86 -6.19
N ASN A 169 8.65 -10.52 -4.96
CA ASN A 169 8.95 -11.31 -3.78
C ASN A 169 7.72 -12.15 -3.44
N THR A 170 7.80 -13.47 -3.50
CA THR A 170 6.57 -14.30 -3.48
C THR A 170 5.96 -14.45 -2.08
N ALA A 171 6.71 -14.11 -1.02
CA ALA A 171 6.23 -14.07 0.36
C ALA A 171 6.08 -12.61 0.86
N ASP A 172 5.90 -11.64 -0.04
CA ASP A 172 5.77 -10.23 0.31
C ASP A 172 4.52 -9.99 1.17
N ASP A 173 4.75 -9.33 2.30
CA ASP A 173 3.83 -9.00 3.39
C ASP A 173 3.54 -7.49 3.46
N ALA A 174 3.89 -6.75 2.40
CA ALA A 174 3.57 -5.35 2.18
C ALA A 174 2.92 -5.09 0.82
N VAL A 175 3.37 -5.77 -0.23
CA VAL A 175 2.96 -5.54 -1.62
C VAL A 175 2.01 -6.64 -2.04
N PRO A 176 0.76 -6.29 -2.41
CA PRO A 176 -0.14 -7.25 -3.01
C PRO A 176 0.48 -7.97 -4.21
N ALA A 177 0.37 -9.31 -4.24
CA ALA A 177 0.99 -10.16 -5.25
C ALA A 177 0.75 -9.70 -6.72
N PRO A 178 -0.44 -9.19 -7.10
CA PRO A 178 -0.67 -8.76 -8.48
C PRO A 178 0.13 -7.51 -8.91
N HIS A 179 0.70 -6.72 -8.00
CA HIS A 179 1.24 -5.39 -8.31
C HIS A 179 2.43 -5.42 -9.27
N THR A 180 3.43 -6.27 -9.04
CA THR A 180 4.60 -6.37 -9.93
C THR A 180 4.17 -6.80 -11.34
N ARG A 181 3.24 -7.75 -11.44
CA ARG A 181 2.70 -8.23 -12.72
C ARG A 181 2.01 -7.11 -13.48
N LYS A 182 1.14 -6.35 -12.83
CA LYS A 182 0.45 -5.18 -13.42
C LYS A 182 1.43 -4.16 -14.01
N ILE A 183 2.51 -3.85 -13.30
CA ILE A 183 3.54 -2.92 -13.79
C ILE A 183 4.26 -3.46 -15.02
N PHE A 184 4.68 -4.72 -15.00
CA PHE A 184 5.33 -5.33 -16.16
C PHE A 184 4.40 -5.39 -17.38
N ASP A 185 3.12 -5.69 -17.20
CA ASP A 185 2.16 -5.75 -18.31
C ASP A 185 1.91 -4.37 -18.90
N ALA A 186 1.74 -3.35 -18.05
CA ALA A 186 1.54 -1.97 -18.47
C ALA A 186 2.77 -1.36 -19.17
N ALA A 187 3.99 -1.82 -18.84
CA ALA A 187 5.21 -1.27 -19.40
C ALA A 187 5.34 -1.49 -20.93
N ARG A 188 5.66 -0.40 -21.65
CA ARG A 188 5.86 -0.39 -23.12
C ARG A 188 7.28 -0.81 -23.55
N SER A 189 8.15 -1.15 -22.61
CA SER A 189 9.50 -1.63 -22.93
C SER A 189 9.41 -2.89 -23.79
N LYS A 190 10.19 -2.90 -24.87
CA LYS A 190 10.39 -4.08 -25.72
C LYS A 190 11.38 -5.07 -25.11
N ASP A 191 12.26 -4.58 -24.24
CA ASP A 191 13.20 -5.37 -23.47
C ASP A 191 12.74 -5.38 -22.00
N LYS A 192 11.93 -6.36 -21.63
CA LYS A 192 11.45 -6.52 -20.26
C LYS A 192 11.58 -7.95 -19.77
N THR A 193 12.06 -8.11 -18.55
CA THR A 193 12.24 -9.40 -17.86
C THR A 193 11.43 -9.40 -16.56
N TYR A 194 10.70 -10.48 -16.30
CA TYR A 194 9.95 -10.69 -15.07
C TYR A 194 10.58 -11.84 -14.30
N GLU A 195 10.89 -11.62 -13.04
CA GLU A 195 11.52 -12.63 -12.17
C GLU A 195 10.84 -12.64 -10.81
N ALA A 196 10.94 -13.78 -10.13
CA ALA A 196 10.41 -13.95 -8.78
C ALA A 196 11.46 -14.52 -7.84
N ILE A 197 11.64 -13.89 -6.67
CA ILE A 197 12.44 -14.42 -5.58
C ILE A 197 11.52 -15.21 -4.66
N LYS A 198 11.46 -16.53 -4.91
CA LYS A 198 10.64 -17.47 -4.14
C LYS A 198 10.97 -17.39 -2.65
N GLY A 199 9.95 -17.22 -1.82
CA GLY A 199 10.03 -17.17 -0.35
C GLY A 199 10.50 -15.83 0.23
N ALA A 200 10.84 -14.83 -0.59
CA ALA A 200 11.31 -13.55 -0.08
C ALA A 200 10.17 -12.73 0.53
N THR A 201 10.39 -12.17 1.72
CA THR A 201 9.53 -11.13 2.34
C THR A 201 9.85 -9.76 1.76
N HIS A 202 9.09 -8.73 2.11
CA HIS A 202 9.26 -7.40 1.52
C HIS A 202 10.68 -6.83 1.67
N TYR A 203 11.26 -6.95 2.87
CA TYR A 203 12.59 -6.43 3.21
C TYR A 203 13.68 -7.48 3.34
N TYR A 204 13.42 -8.74 2.99
CA TYR A 204 14.38 -9.84 3.17
C TYR A 204 14.87 -9.98 4.63
N ALA A 205 14.04 -9.58 5.60
CA ALA A 205 14.40 -9.58 7.02
C ALA A 205 14.69 -11.02 7.48
N GLY A 206 15.92 -11.26 7.94
CA GLY A 206 16.38 -12.61 8.29
C GLY A 206 16.60 -13.54 7.08
N GLN A 207 16.66 -13.02 5.85
CA GLN A 207 16.79 -13.80 4.61
C GLN A 207 18.03 -13.38 3.78
N PRO A 208 19.25 -13.43 4.33
CA PRO A 208 20.45 -12.95 3.65
C PRO A 208 20.74 -13.67 2.31
N GLU A 209 20.44 -14.96 2.21
CA GLU A 209 20.62 -15.74 0.98
C GLU A 209 19.67 -15.28 -0.13
N LEU A 210 18.41 -14.98 0.21
CA LEU A 210 17.43 -14.46 -0.76
C LEU A 210 17.75 -13.03 -1.16
N LEU A 211 18.26 -12.21 -0.24
CA LEU A 211 18.76 -10.87 -0.54
C LEU A 211 19.94 -10.94 -1.52
N GLN A 212 20.90 -11.83 -1.27
CA GLN A 212 22.02 -12.05 -2.18
C GLN A 212 21.54 -12.49 -3.57
N LYS A 213 20.56 -13.40 -3.64
CA LYS A 213 19.95 -13.81 -4.90
C LYS A 213 19.33 -12.63 -5.67
N ALA A 214 18.65 -11.71 -4.99
CA ALA A 214 18.09 -10.51 -5.62
C ALA A 214 19.19 -9.56 -6.14
N VAL A 215 20.29 -9.40 -5.40
CA VAL A 215 21.46 -8.62 -5.82
C VAL A 215 22.14 -9.25 -7.04
N ASP A 216 22.35 -10.56 -7.03
CA ASP A 216 22.97 -11.29 -8.14
C ASP A 216 22.11 -11.20 -9.40
N LEU A 217 20.78 -11.29 -9.25
CA LEU A 217 19.85 -11.09 -10.35
C LEU A 217 19.96 -9.67 -10.93
N CYS A 218 19.90 -8.64 -10.08
CA CYS A 218 20.02 -7.24 -10.52
C CYS A 218 21.34 -7.00 -11.26
N THR A 219 22.46 -7.42 -10.66
CA THR A 219 23.80 -7.20 -11.23
C THR A 219 24.02 -8.00 -12.51
N GLY A 220 23.62 -9.27 -12.54
CA GLY A 220 23.68 -10.13 -13.73
C GLY A 220 22.86 -9.56 -14.89
N TRP A 221 21.63 -9.12 -14.62
CA TRP A 221 20.75 -8.52 -15.63
C TRP A 221 21.34 -7.23 -16.22
N MET A 222 21.96 -6.39 -15.37
CA MET A 222 22.63 -5.17 -15.82
C MET A 222 23.89 -5.46 -16.64
N ARG A 223 24.73 -6.43 -16.24
CA ARG A 223 25.94 -6.84 -16.99
C ARG A 223 25.59 -7.35 -18.38
N GLN A 224 24.55 -8.19 -18.52
CA GLN A 224 24.09 -8.69 -19.82
C GLN A 224 23.71 -7.57 -20.79
N ARG A 225 23.30 -6.41 -20.26
CA ARG A 225 22.93 -5.21 -21.02
C ARG A 225 24.02 -4.16 -21.08
N LYS A 226 25.23 -4.47 -20.58
CA LYS A 226 26.37 -3.54 -20.51
C LYS A 226 26.02 -2.23 -19.79
N LEU A 227 25.23 -2.34 -18.72
CA LEU A 227 24.83 -1.22 -17.84
C LEU A 227 25.73 -1.09 -16.61
N LEU A 228 26.71 -1.97 -16.46
CA LEU A 228 27.75 -1.92 -15.44
C LEU A 228 29.10 -1.97 -16.16
N ASP A 229 30.05 -1.24 -15.60
CA ASP A 229 31.46 -1.25 -15.99
C ASP A 229 32.16 -2.56 -15.58
#